data_AF-A0A9X8VD61-F1
#
_entry.id   AF-A0A9X8VD61-F1
#
_cell.length_a   1.000
_cell.length_b   1.000
_cell.length_c   1.000
_cell.angle_alpha   90.00
_cell.angle_beta   90.00
_cell.angle_gamma   90.00
#
_symmetry.space_group_name_H-M   'P 1'
#
loop_
_entity.id
_entity.type
_entity.pdbx_description
1 polymer ?
#
loop_
_entity_poly.entity_id
_entity_poly.type
_entity_poly.pdbx_seq_one_letter_code
_entity_poly.pdbx_strand_id
1 'polypeptide(L)'
;QYRLDNIERKKQNLLQPVVLNNGHVFTVTRVTVRPESIPAGIALCDQLSASNSVLIIDLGGTTLDISQVAGQMSSVSRIYGDPALGVSLVTDEVQQALRKAGMSPSRYNVDR
;
A
#
# COMPACT_ATOMS: atom_id res chain seq x y z
N GLN A 1 -16.11 -9.45 -3.19
CA GLN A 1 -16.30 -9.60 -4.65
C GLN A 1 -15.15 -8.90 -5.37
N TYR A 2 -14.40 -9.59 -6.22
CA TYR A 2 -13.28 -8.97 -6.95
C TYR A 2 -13.81 -7.91 -7.92
N ARG A 3 -13.26 -6.70 -7.86
CA ARG A 3 -13.56 -5.59 -8.77
C ARG A 3 -12.73 -5.75 -10.04
N LEU A 4 -13.11 -6.68 -10.90
CA LEU A 4 -12.36 -7.04 -12.12
C LEU A 4 -12.08 -5.82 -13.01
N ASP A 5 -13.04 -4.88 -13.11
CA ASP A 5 -12.87 -3.64 -13.88
C ASP A 5 -11.73 -2.77 -13.34
N ASN A 6 -11.57 -2.69 -12.01
CA ASN A 6 -10.47 -1.94 -11.41
C ASN A 6 -9.12 -2.59 -11.69
N ILE A 7 -9.07 -3.93 -11.70
CA ILE A 7 -7.87 -4.71 -12.00
C ILE A 7 -7.45 -4.48 -13.45
N GLU A 8 -8.37 -4.60 -14.40
CA GLU A 8 -8.08 -4.36 -15.81
C GLU A 8 -7.70 -2.90 -16.08
N ARG A 9 -8.40 -1.94 -15.46
CA ARG A 9 -8.03 -0.53 -15.55
C ARG A 9 -6.59 -0.27 -15.08
N LYS A 10 -6.14 -0.92 -13.99
CA LYS A 10 -4.76 -0.79 -13.50
C LYS A 10 -3.74 -1.38 -14.48
N LYS A 11 -4.04 -2.54 -15.08
CA LYS A 11 -3.17 -3.16 -16.11
C LYS A 11 -3.04 -2.24 -17.33
N GLN A 12 -4.16 -1.74 -17.85
CA GLN A 12 -4.16 -0.86 -19.02
C GLN A 12 -3.43 0.46 -18.79
N ASN A 13 -3.53 1.03 -17.58
CA ASN A 13 -2.79 2.23 -17.20
C ASN A 13 -1.27 1.99 -17.23
N LEU A 14 -0.79 0.88 -16.67
CA LEU A 14 0.65 0.58 -16.58
C LEU A 14 1.29 0.12 -17.90
N LEU A 15 0.48 -0.29 -18.88
CA LEU A 15 0.97 -0.65 -20.22
C LEU A 15 1.10 0.54 -21.17
N GLN A 16 0.71 1.75 -20.74
CA GLN A 16 0.87 2.95 -21.55
C GLN A 16 2.36 3.27 -21.77
N PRO A 17 2.75 3.72 -22.98
CA PRO A 17 4.13 4.07 -23.27
C PRO A 17 4.56 5.29 -22.46
N VAL A 18 5.77 5.22 -21.89
CA VAL A 18 6.43 6.34 -21.21
C VAL A 18 7.62 6.77 -22.06
N VAL A 19 7.86 8.07 -22.17
CA VAL A 19 9.01 8.63 -22.87
C VAL A 19 9.87 9.45 -21.91
N LEU A 20 11.19 9.37 -22.10
CA LEU A 20 12.16 10.14 -21.34
C LEU A 20 13.04 10.92 -22.31
N ASN A 21 13.16 12.23 -22.10
CA ASN A 21 14.01 13.06 -22.94
C ASN A 21 15.48 12.61 -22.82
N ASN A 22 16.10 12.33 -23.96
CA ASN A 22 17.50 11.90 -24.09
C ASN A 22 17.85 10.69 -23.21
N GLY A 23 16.90 9.79 -22.98
CA GLY A 23 17.10 8.63 -22.13
C GLY A 23 16.33 7.40 -22.57
N HIS A 24 16.58 6.30 -21.88
CA HIS A 24 15.89 5.04 -22.09
C HIS A 24 14.95 4.76 -20.91
N VAL A 25 13.80 4.16 -21.22
CA VAL A 25 12.83 3.72 -20.23
C VAL A 25 12.73 2.20 -20.23
N PHE A 26 12.21 1.63 -19.14
CA PHE A 26 11.84 0.23 -19.11
C PHE A 26 10.59 -0.01 -19.95
N THR A 27 10.55 -1.14 -20.66
CA THR A 27 9.34 -1.62 -21.32
C THR A 27 8.61 -2.60 -20.42
N VAL A 28 7.38 -2.25 -20.01
CA VAL A 28 6.53 -3.16 -19.25
C VAL A 28 5.97 -4.22 -20.19
N THR A 29 6.38 -5.49 -20.00
CA THR A 29 5.96 -6.60 -20.86
C THR A 29 4.75 -7.36 -20.32
N ARG A 30 4.56 -7.38 -19.00
CA ARG A 30 3.45 -8.07 -18.34
C ARG A 30 3.11 -7.42 -17.00
N VAL A 31 1.82 -7.29 -16.72
CA VAL A 31 1.30 -6.75 -15.45
C VAL A 31 0.44 -7.78 -14.74
N THR A 32 0.77 -8.08 -13.49
CA THR A 32 -0.05 -8.87 -12.58
C THR A 32 -0.46 -8.00 -11.40
N VAL A 33 -1.74 -8.04 -11.02
CA VAL A 33 -2.29 -7.22 -9.92
C VAL A 33 -2.54 -8.12 -8.72
N ARG A 34 -2.10 -7.67 -7.55
CA ARG A 34 -2.37 -8.30 -6.25
C ARG A 34 -3.01 -7.27 -5.32
N PRO A 35 -3.90 -7.69 -4.40
CA PRO A 35 -4.33 -6.84 -3.29
C PRO A 35 -3.14 -6.50 -2.40
N GLU A 36 -3.20 -5.36 -1.72
CA GLU A 36 -2.07 -4.76 -0.98
C GLU A 36 -1.74 -5.49 0.32
N SER A 37 -2.70 -5.62 1.22
CA SER A 37 -2.49 -6.13 2.58
C SER A 37 -2.30 -7.65 2.66
N ILE A 38 -2.95 -8.42 1.77
CA ILE A 38 -2.96 -9.88 1.85
C ILE A 38 -1.55 -10.49 1.69
N PRO A 39 -0.74 -10.12 0.67
CA PRO A 39 0.61 -10.66 0.49
C PRO A 39 1.53 -10.55 1.72
N ALA A 40 1.39 -9.48 2.52
CA ALA A 40 2.20 -9.28 3.72
C ALA A 40 1.90 -10.34 4.81
N GLY A 41 0.67 -10.85 4.86
CA GLY A 41 0.23 -11.84 5.85
C GLY A 41 0.21 -13.29 5.37
N ILE A 42 0.49 -13.57 4.09
CA ILE A 42 0.35 -14.92 3.49
C ILE A 42 1.15 -15.97 4.26
N ALA A 43 2.43 -15.69 4.52
CA ALA A 43 3.32 -16.66 5.18
C ALA A 43 2.84 -17.03 6.60
N LEU A 44 2.17 -16.09 7.29
CA LEU A 44 1.58 -16.34 8.61
C LEU A 44 0.25 -17.09 8.47
N CYS A 45 -0.58 -16.75 7.49
CA CYS A 45 -1.84 -17.43 7.21
C CYS A 45 -1.62 -18.92 6.91
N ASP A 46 -0.58 -19.27 6.16
CA ASP A 46 -0.26 -20.65 5.78
C ASP A 46 0.08 -21.54 6.98
N GLN A 47 0.58 -20.96 8.07
CA GLN A 47 0.97 -21.67 9.29
C GLN A 47 -0.20 -21.83 10.28
N LEU A 48 -1.31 -21.12 10.06
CA LEU A 48 -2.46 -21.12 10.95
C LEU A 48 -3.53 -22.10 10.47
N SER A 49 -4.19 -22.77 11.41
CA SER A 49 -5.40 -23.54 11.12
C SER A 49 -6.52 -22.62 10.60
N ALA A 50 -7.44 -23.17 9.80
CA ALA A 50 -8.58 -22.43 9.27
C ALA A 50 -9.52 -21.83 10.34
N SER A 51 -9.46 -22.32 11.59
CA SER A 51 -10.19 -21.79 12.74
C SER A 51 -9.58 -20.50 13.32
N ASN A 52 -8.35 -20.16 12.93
CA ASN A 52 -7.66 -18.94 13.34
C ASN A 52 -7.71 -17.89 12.22
N SER A 53 -7.46 -16.63 12.57
CA SER A 53 -7.39 -15.54 11.60
C SER A 53 -6.23 -14.60 11.90
N VAL A 54 -5.69 -13.99 10.85
CA VAL A 54 -4.70 -12.93 10.90
C VAL A 54 -5.42 -11.60 10.72
N LEU A 55 -5.18 -10.66 11.63
CA LEU A 55 -5.52 -9.25 11.46
C LEU A 55 -4.28 -8.52 10.94
N ILE A 56 -4.38 -7.99 9.72
CA ILE A 56 -3.32 -7.21 9.06
C ILE A 56 -3.72 -5.74 9.18
N ILE A 57 -2.84 -4.92 9.75
CA ILE A 57 -2.99 -3.48 9.90
C ILE A 57 -1.86 -2.83 9.12
N ASP A 58 -2.20 -2.14 8.04
CA ASP A 58 -1.26 -1.42 7.18
C ASP A 58 -1.48 0.08 7.34
N LEU A 59 -0.48 0.77 7.88
CA LEU A 59 -0.50 2.21 8.06
C LEU A 59 0.47 2.84 7.06
N GLY A 60 -0.07 3.27 5.93
CA GLY A 60 0.67 3.93 4.86
C GLY A 60 0.90 5.42 5.14
N GLY A 61 1.50 6.09 4.15
CA GLY A 61 1.73 7.53 4.21
C GLY A 61 0.43 8.33 4.36
N THR A 62 -0.63 7.92 3.67
CA THR A 62 -1.91 8.65 3.59
C THR A 62 -3.14 7.78 3.84
N THR A 63 -2.97 6.48 4.08
CA THR A 63 -4.07 5.53 4.24
C THR A 63 -3.82 4.59 5.42
N LEU A 64 -4.91 4.11 6.01
CA LEU A 64 -4.94 3.02 6.96
C LEU A 64 -5.80 1.90 6.37
N ASP A 65 -5.19 0.76 6.07
CA ASP A 65 -5.86 -0.40 5.48
C ASP A 65 -5.81 -1.58 6.46
N ILE A 66 -6.98 -2.08 6.84
CA ILE A 66 -7.15 -3.17 7.78
C ILE A 66 -7.81 -4.35 7.06
N SER A 67 -7.24 -5.53 7.20
CA SER A 67 -7.85 -6.75 6.66
C SER A 67 -7.79 -7.91 7.64
N GLN A 68 -8.80 -8.76 7.60
CA GLN A 68 -8.84 -10.00 8.36
C GLN A 68 -8.90 -11.19 7.40
N VAL A 69 -7.93 -12.09 7.51
CA VAL A 69 -7.76 -13.26 6.64
C VAL A 69 -7.76 -14.51 7.51
N ALA A 70 -8.58 -15.51 7.15
CA ALA A 70 -8.59 -16.79 7.84
C ALA A 70 -7.32 -17.60 7.52
N GLY A 71 -6.90 -18.48 8.45
CA GLY A 71 -5.79 -19.40 8.23
C GLY A 71 -5.99 -20.26 6.98
N GLN A 72 -4.88 -20.71 6.40
CA GLN A 72 -4.82 -21.43 5.12
C GLN A 72 -5.43 -20.65 3.95
N MET A 73 -5.53 -19.31 4.07
CA MET A 73 -6.20 -18.42 3.13
C MET A 73 -7.62 -18.86 2.76
N SER A 74 -8.30 -19.58 3.66
CA SER A 74 -9.60 -20.20 3.41
C SER A 74 -10.73 -19.19 3.17
N SER A 75 -10.59 -17.97 3.70
CA SER A 75 -11.48 -16.85 3.41
C SER A 75 -10.83 -15.50 3.74
N VAL A 76 -11.29 -14.45 3.05
CA VAL A 76 -11.06 -13.06 3.47
C VAL A 76 -12.35 -12.58 4.12
N SER A 77 -12.29 -12.36 5.44
CA SER A 77 -13.45 -12.03 6.28
C SER A 77 -13.89 -10.58 6.08
N ARG A 78 -12.93 -9.65 6.16
CA ARG A 78 -13.22 -8.22 6.18
C ARG A 78 -12.05 -7.42 5.62
N ILE A 79 -12.39 -6.37 4.88
CA ILE A 79 -11.45 -5.34 4.42
C ILE A 79 -12.07 -4.00 4.80
N TYR A 80 -11.29 -3.15 5.45
CA TYR A 80 -11.64 -1.79 5.83
C TYR A 80 -10.48 -0.88 5.44
N GLY A 81 -10.77 0.22 4.76
CA GLY A 81 -9.77 1.22 4.38
C GLY A 81 -10.23 2.60 4.81
N ASP A 82 -9.35 3.35 5.45
CA ASP A 82 -9.55 4.73 5.87
C ASP A 82 -8.54 5.64 5.13
N PRO A 83 -8.99 6.42 4.13
CA PRO A 83 -8.13 7.34 3.41
C PRO A 83 -7.86 8.66 4.14
N ALA A 84 -8.45 8.88 5.33
CA ALA A 84 -8.25 10.08 6.12
C ALA A 84 -7.12 9.94 7.15
N LEU A 85 -6.64 8.72 7.40
CA LEU A 85 -5.59 8.43 8.37
C LEU A 85 -4.33 7.91 7.68
N GLY A 86 -3.20 8.51 7.98
CA GLY A 86 -1.89 8.08 7.50
C GLY A 86 -0.76 8.73 8.30
N VAL A 87 0.48 8.26 8.09
CA VAL A 87 1.68 8.80 8.77
C VAL A 87 1.92 10.28 8.43
N SER A 88 1.36 10.79 7.32
CA SER A 88 1.42 12.20 6.95
C SER A 88 0.83 13.10 8.03
N LEU A 89 -0.18 12.66 8.80
CA LEU A 89 -0.74 13.43 9.91
C LEU A 89 0.35 13.82 10.92
N VAL A 90 1.19 12.85 11.30
CA VAL A 90 2.29 13.10 12.23
C VAL A 90 3.36 13.96 11.57
N THR A 91 3.70 13.65 10.32
CA THR A 91 4.75 14.37 9.59
C THR A 91 4.41 15.84 9.41
N ASP A 92 3.15 16.16 9.09
CA ASP A 92 2.67 17.51 8.88
C ASP A 92 2.63 18.31 10.19
N GLU A 93 2.15 17.69 11.28
CA GLU A 93 2.15 18.32 12.61
C GLU A 93 3.56 18.63 13.11
N VAL A 94 4.50 17.69 12.95
CA VAL A 94 5.91 17.91 13.31
C VAL A 94 6.52 19.02 12.46
N GLN A 95 6.28 19.03 11.15
CA GLN A 95 6.75 20.11 10.29
C GLN A 95 6.18 21.47 10.70
N GLN A 96 4.89 21.52 11.07
CA GLN A 96 4.26 22.75 11.52
C GLN A 96 4.87 23.25 12.83
N ALA A 97 5.11 22.36 13.79
CA ALA A 97 5.74 22.69 15.07
C ALA A 97 7.16 23.24 14.88
N LEU A 98 7.97 22.62 14.02
CA LEU A 98 9.32 23.10 13.70
C LEU A 98 9.31 24.49 13.05
N ARG A 99 8.40 24.71 12.09
CA ARG A 99 8.25 26.04 11.46
C ARG A 99 7.85 27.11 12.47
N LYS A 100 6.95 26.81 13.41
CA LYS A 100 6.56 27.73 14.51
C LYS A 100 7.74 28.07 15.41
N ALA A 101 8.69 27.15 15.59
CA ALA A 101 9.91 27.38 16.36
C ALA A 101 11.03 28.13 15.57
N GLY A 102 10.75 28.60 14.35
CA GLY A 102 11.75 29.27 13.50
C GLY A 102 12.77 28.33 12.88
N MET A 103 12.55 27.02 12.95
CA MET A 103 13.44 26.02 12.37
C MET A 103 13.06 25.74 10.92
N SER A 104 14.07 25.50 10.08
CA SER A 104 13.87 25.07 8.68
C SER A 104 13.90 23.55 8.60
N PRO A 105 12.76 22.87 8.34
CA PRO A 105 12.76 21.42 8.16
C PRO A 105 13.48 21.04 6.86
N SER A 106 14.40 20.08 6.91
CA SER A 106 14.98 19.47 5.73
C SER A 106 14.12 18.30 5.25
N ARG A 107 13.98 18.14 3.93
CA ARG A 107 13.38 16.95 3.33
C ARG A 107 14.47 15.90 3.15
N TYR A 108 14.79 15.21 4.22
CA TYR A 108 15.70 14.07 4.17
C TYR A 108 14.88 12.78 4.06
N ASN A 109 14.88 12.15 2.88
CA ASN A 109 14.35 10.81 2.71
C ASN A 109 15.45 9.82 3.11
N VAL A 110 15.19 8.98 4.11
CA VAL A 110 16.09 7.90 4.53
C VAL A 110 15.88 6.71 3.60
N ASP A 111 16.36 6.83 2.37
CA ASP A 111 16.48 5.68 1.47
C ASP A 111 17.98 5.48 1.16
N ARG A 112 18.61 4.61 1.95
CA ARG A 112 19.86 3.91 1.62
C ARG A 112 19.69 2.45 1.94
#